data_AF-A0ABD4Q7R6-F1
#
_entry.id   AF-A0ABD4Q7R6-F1
#
_cell.length_a   1.000
_cell.length_b   1.000
_cell.length_c   1.000
_cell.angle_alpha   90.00
_cell.angle_beta   90.00
_cell.angle_gamma   90.00
#
_symmetry.space_group_name_H-M   'P 1'
#
loop_
_entity.id
_entity.type
_entity.pdbx_description
1 polymer ?
#
loop_
_entity_poly.entity_id
_entity_poly.type
_entity_poly.pdbx_seq_one_letter_code
_entity_poly.pdbx_strand_id
1 'polypeptide(L)'
;AAQILFLFNLAWSVRRGKEAGGNPWRATTLEWQTPQTPPAHGNWGKELPVVYRWAYDYSVPGAAQDFIPQNQPNGDRISREPAS
;
A
#
# COMPACT_ATOMS: atom_id res chain seq x y z
N ALA A 1 -15.71 -8.69 28.47
CA ALA A 1 -14.88 -7.55 28.92
C ALA A 1 -14.06 -6.89 27.80
N ALA A 2 -13.48 -7.62 26.84
CA ALA A 2 -12.63 -7.05 25.78
C ALA A 2 -13.31 -5.99 24.88
N GLN A 3 -14.64 -6.06 24.70
CA GLN A 3 -15.39 -5.10 23.87
C GLN A 3 -15.26 -3.65 24.37
N ILE A 4 -15.19 -3.44 25.68
CA ILE A 4 -15.04 -2.09 26.26
C ILE A 4 -13.67 -1.51 25.90
N LEU A 5 -12.61 -2.32 25.96
CA LEU A 5 -11.26 -1.91 25.57
C LEU A 5 -11.19 -1.55 24.08
N PHE A 6 -11.84 -2.33 23.22
CA PHE A 6 -11.94 -2.04 21.79
C PHE A 6 -12.67 -0.71 21.52
N LEU A 7 -13.82 -0.50 22.15
CA LEU A 7 -14.59 0.75 21.99
C LEU A 7 -13.83 1.97 22.50
N PHE A 8 -13.11 1.85 23.61
CA PHE A 8 -12.22 2.92 24.10
C PHE A 8 -11.11 3.21 23.10
N ASN A 9 -10.43 2.20 22.58
CA ASN A 9 -9.35 2.37 21.60
C ASN A 9 -9.85 3.04 20.32
N LEU A 10 -11.02 2.63 19.80
CA LEU A 10 -11.65 3.23 18.64
C LEU A 10 -11.99 4.72 18.89
N ALA A 11 -12.65 5.01 20.01
CA ALA A 11 -13.06 6.38 20.37
C ALA A 11 -11.87 7.32 20.60
N TRP A 12 -10.77 6.80 21.14
CA TRP A 12 -9.52 7.54 21.32
C TRP A 12 -8.79 7.76 19.99
N SER A 13 -8.67 6.71 19.17
CA SER A 13 -7.98 6.76 17.87
C SER A 13 -8.62 7.76 16.92
N VAL A 14 -9.95 7.82 16.87
CA VAL A 14 -10.68 8.80 16.05
C VAL A 14 -10.42 10.25 16.49
N ARG A 15 -10.26 10.50 17.80
CA ARG A 15 -10.13 11.87 18.35
C ARG A 15 -8.69 12.35 18.46
N ARG A 16 -7.73 11.45 18.68
CA ARG A 16 -6.35 11.78 19.07
C ARG A 16 -5.30 10.88 18.39
N GLY A 17 -5.72 9.96 17.53
CA GLY A 17 -4.80 9.09 16.80
C GLY A 17 -3.96 9.87 15.78
N LYS A 18 -2.78 9.35 15.47
CA LYS A 18 -1.96 9.87 14.36
C LYS A 18 -2.59 9.46 13.04
N GLU A 19 -2.50 10.33 12.04
CA GLU A 19 -2.88 9.97 10.68
C GLU A 19 -1.99 8.82 10.18
N ALA A 20 -2.61 7.78 9.64
CA ALA A 20 -1.91 6.60 9.17
C ALA A 20 -1.30 6.78 7.76
N GLY A 21 -1.72 7.82 7.03
CA GLY A 21 -1.45 7.96 5.60
C GLY A 21 -2.19 6.92 4.76
N GLY A 22 -1.90 6.88 3.45
CA GLY A 22 -2.60 6.00 2.51
C GLY A 22 -2.19 4.53 2.58
N ASN A 23 -0.96 4.24 3.00
CA ASN A 23 -0.45 2.89 3.07
C ASN A 23 0.51 2.69 4.26
N PRO A 24 -0.02 2.71 5.51
CA PRO A 24 0.78 2.51 6.72
C PRO A 24 1.47 1.14 6.78
N TRP A 25 0.92 0.14 6.08
CA TRP A 25 1.39 -1.24 6.14
C TRP A 25 2.35 -1.62 5.02
N ARG A 26 2.68 -0.67 4.14
CA ARG A 26 3.51 -0.94 2.95
C ARG A 26 2.94 -2.08 2.09
N ALA A 27 1.62 -2.16 2.00
CA ALA A 27 0.93 -3.18 1.23
C ALA A 27 1.09 -2.96 -0.27
N THR A 28 1.23 -4.05 -1.01
CA THR A 28 1.58 -4.04 -2.44
C THR A 28 0.37 -4.00 -3.37
N THR A 29 -0.80 -4.39 -2.87
CA THR A 29 -2.05 -4.48 -3.64
C THR A 29 -2.68 -3.12 -3.94
N LEU A 30 -3.50 -3.06 -5.00
CA LEU A 30 -4.08 -1.81 -5.48
C LEU A 30 -4.99 -1.10 -4.45
N GLU A 31 -5.71 -1.78 -3.57
CA GLU A 31 -6.57 -1.09 -2.60
C GLU A 31 -5.81 -0.11 -1.67
N TRP A 32 -4.48 -0.27 -1.57
CA TRP A 32 -3.58 0.61 -0.80
C TRP A 32 -2.85 1.66 -1.65
N GLN A 33 -3.15 1.74 -2.95
CA GLN A 33 -2.46 2.62 -3.90
C GLN A 33 -3.38 3.69 -4.48
N THR A 34 -4.54 3.91 -3.85
CA THR A 34 -5.49 4.93 -4.29
C THR A 34 -4.89 6.33 -4.16
N PRO A 35 -5.16 7.26 -5.09
CA PRO A 35 -4.54 8.59 -5.04
C PRO A 35 -5.00 9.44 -3.84
N GLN A 36 -6.15 9.11 -3.26
CA GLN A 36 -6.71 9.75 -2.07
C GLN A 36 -6.93 8.74 -0.95
N THR A 37 -6.84 9.20 0.30
CA THR A 37 -7.14 8.41 1.50
C THR A 37 -8.06 9.21 2.42
N PRO A 38 -9.31 8.76 2.66
CA PRO A 38 -9.94 7.56 2.10
C PRO A 38 -10.17 7.65 0.58
N PRO A 39 -10.33 6.51 -0.13
CA PRO A 39 -10.63 6.51 -1.56
C PRO A 39 -11.91 7.31 -1.86
N ALA A 40 -11.82 8.23 -2.83
CA ALA A 40 -12.98 8.97 -3.30
C ALA A 40 -13.87 8.09 -4.19
N HIS A 41 -15.08 8.56 -4.51
CA HIS A 41 -15.95 7.88 -5.47
C HIS A 41 -15.22 7.70 -6.81
N GLY A 42 -15.31 6.50 -7.38
CA GLY A 42 -14.53 6.10 -8.55
C GLY A 42 -13.14 5.52 -8.25
N ASN A 43 -12.68 5.58 -6.99
CA ASN A 43 -11.43 5.03 -6.42
C ASN A 43 -10.10 5.52 -7.02
N TRP A 44 -10.02 5.59 -8.36
CA TRP A 44 -8.79 5.76 -9.15
C TRP A 44 -8.71 7.10 -9.90
N GLY A 45 -9.77 7.89 -9.86
CA GLY A 45 -9.83 9.16 -10.60
C GLY A 45 -10.06 8.94 -12.09
N LYS A 46 -9.33 9.70 -12.93
CA LYS A 46 -9.52 9.69 -14.40
C LYS A 46 -8.83 8.51 -15.08
N GLU A 47 -7.72 8.04 -14.53
CA GLU A 47 -6.86 7.02 -15.13
C GLU A 47 -6.83 5.78 -14.23
N LEU A 48 -6.95 4.61 -14.83
CA LEU A 48 -6.86 3.35 -14.10
C LEU A 48 -5.39 2.97 -13.87
N PRO A 49 -5.06 2.34 -12.72
CA PRO A 49 -3.69 1.87 -12.48
C PRO A 49 -3.34 0.72 -13.43
N VAL A 50 -2.13 0.77 -13.97
CA VAL A 50 -1.55 -0.35 -14.73
C VAL A 50 -0.86 -1.29 -13.75
N VAL A 51 -1.08 -2.59 -13.88
CA VAL A 51 -0.44 -3.62 -13.02
C VAL A 51 0.79 -4.18 -13.72
N TYR A 52 1.95 -4.11 -13.07
CA TYR A 52 3.23 -4.59 -13.60
C TYR A 52 3.74 -5.88 -12.93
N ARG A 53 3.15 -6.27 -11.79
CA ARG A 53 3.66 -7.34 -10.93
C ARG A 53 2.57 -7.97 -10.05
N TRP A 54 2.94 -9.00 -9.30
CA TRP A 54 2.04 -9.73 -8.41
C TRP A 54 1.66 -8.92 -7.16
N ALA A 55 0.53 -9.31 -6.58
CA ALA A 55 -0.06 -8.71 -5.38
C ALA A 55 0.81 -8.79 -4.13
N TYR A 56 1.88 -9.60 -4.11
CA TYR A 56 2.71 -9.87 -2.94
C TYR A 56 4.21 -9.79 -3.24
N ASP A 57 4.62 -8.87 -4.11
CA ASP A 57 6.04 -8.58 -4.43
C ASP A 57 6.74 -7.90 -3.23
N TYR A 58 6.95 -8.69 -2.18
CA TYR A 58 7.74 -8.33 -1.02
C TYR A 58 9.13 -8.96 -1.12
N SER A 59 10.13 -8.29 -0.55
CA SER A 59 11.51 -8.79 -0.42
C SER A 59 12.11 -9.31 -1.73
N VAL A 60 11.75 -8.70 -2.87
CA VAL A 60 12.22 -9.18 -4.16
C VAL A 60 13.73 -8.94 -4.28
N PRO A 61 14.54 -9.97 -4.60
CA PRO A 61 15.98 -9.81 -4.70
C PRO A 61 16.39 -8.67 -5.64
N GLY A 62 17.30 -7.81 -5.17
CA GLY A 62 17.79 -6.66 -5.93
C GLY A 62 16.87 -5.44 -5.96
N ALA A 63 15.69 -5.49 -5.30
CA ALA A 63 14.84 -4.31 -5.15
C ALA A 63 15.38 -3.35 -4.08
N ALA A 64 15.18 -2.05 -4.28
CA ALA A 64 15.58 -1.03 -3.31
C ALA A 64 14.73 -1.01 -2.03
N GLN A 65 13.51 -1.56 -2.11
CA GLN A 65 12.54 -1.58 -1.01
C GLN A 65 11.99 -2.98 -0.83
N ASP A 66 11.64 -3.33 0.41
CA ASP A 66 11.06 -4.62 0.77
C ASP A 66 9.62 -4.82 0.30
N PHE A 67 9.00 -3.78 -0.26
CA PHE A 67 7.66 -3.84 -0.84
C PHE A 67 7.65 -3.07 -2.15
N ILE A 68 6.97 -3.61 -3.15
CA ILE A 68 6.84 -2.95 -4.45
C ILE A 68 5.37 -2.96 -4.86
N PRO A 69 4.71 -1.79 -4.90
CA PRO A 69 3.34 -1.67 -5.35
C PRO A 69 3.10 -2.28 -6.74
N GLN A 70 1.93 -2.90 -6.92
CA GLN A 70 1.50 -3.49 -8.19
C GLN A 70 1.57 -2.51 -9.36
N ASN A 71 1.31 -1.23 -9.09
CA ASN A 71 1.29 -0.14 -10.06
C ASN A 71 2.61 0.63 -10.18
N GLN A 72 3.68 0.19 -9.50
CA GLN A 72 5.01 0.79 -9.69
C GLN A 72 5.65 0.21 -10.97
N PRO A 73 5.95 1.07 -11.97
CA PRO A 73 6.67 0.64 -13.17
C PRO A 73 8.05 0.07 -12.80
N ASN A 74 8.58 -0.80 -13.66
CA ASN A 74 9.95 -1.34 -13.54
C ASN A 74 11.01 -0.28 -13.88
N GLY A 75 10.98 0.89 -13.25
CA GLY A 75 12.13 1.79 -13.24
C GLY A 75 13.26 1.11 -12.48
N ASP A 76 14.42 0.95 -13.13
CA ASP A 76 15.70 0.41 -12.61
C ASP A 76 15.90 -1.12 -12.58
N ARG A 77 14.88 -1.96 -12.78
CA ARG A 77 15.06 -3.42 -12.84
C ARG A 77 15.78 -3.94 -14.10
N ILE A 78 15.94 -3.11 -15.13
CA ILE A 78 16.50 -3.55 -16.43
C ILE A 78 18.04 -3.57 -16.43
N SER A 79 18.73 -3.11 -15.38
CA SER A 79 20.19 -2.98 -15.40
C SER A 79 20.99 -4.13 -14.77
N ARG A 80 20.38 -5.16 -14.18
CA ARG A 80 21.13 -6.27 -13.57
C ARG A 80 20.52 -7.63 -13.91
N GLU A 81 21.27 -8.36 -14.74
CA GLU A 81 21.29 -9.80 -15.05
C GLU A 81 20.14 -10.68 -14.53
N PRO A 82 19.49 -11.53 -15.36
CA PRO A 82 18.64 -12.59 -14.84
C PRO A 82 19.49 -13.57 -14.00
N ALA A 83 19.06 -13.80 -12.75
CA ALA A 83 19.62 -14.85 -11.92
C ALA A 83 19.46 -16.20 -12.65
N SER A 84 20.60 -16.88 -12.83
CA SER A 84 20.73 -18.21 -13.44
C SER A 84 20.10 -19.30 -12.59
#